data_AF-A0A843I0V9-F1
#
_entry.id   AF-A0A843I0V9-F1
#
_cell.length_a   1.000
_cell.length_b   1.000
_cell.length_c   1.000
_cell.angle_alpha   90.00
_cell.angle_beta   90.00
_cell.angle_gamma   90.00
#
_symmetry.space_group_name_H-M   'P 1'
#
loop_
_entity.id
_entity.type
_entity.pdbx_description
1 polymer ?
#
loop_
_entity_poly.entity_id
_entity_poly.type
_entity_poly.pdbx_seq_one_letter_code
_entity_poly.pdbx_strand_id
1 'polypeptide(L)'
;MAERRMFSKQIIDSDFFLDLPLSAQALYFHLSMRADDEGFVNSPKRIQRLIGASEDDFRLLELKRYILTFDSGVIVIKHWKIHNYIQKDRFKETLCVEEKSTLALDEKNAYIEAEKVPCIQDVSNMDTQYSIVKNSIVKNSIVKEPQKRFTPPTLEEVKAYCQERNNSVDAERFINYYTSNGWQVGKTKMKDWKAAVRTWERSGYNNEQKPNNKANDKAMENCNKLLKQFEKKKQNGIA
;
A
#
# COMPACT_ATOMS: atom_id res chain seq x y z
N MET A 1 -6.30 1.41 -22.55
CA MET A 1 -5.37 1.07 -21.46
C MET A 1 -5.71 -0.33 -20.97
N ALA A 2 -4.71 -1.18 -20.70
CA ALA A 2 -4.97 -2.50 -20.13
C ALA A 2 -5.36 -2.35 -18.66
N GLU A 3 -6.54 -2.83 -18.28
CA GLU A 3 -7.01 -2.87 -16.91
C GLU A 3 -6.28 -4.02 -16.19
N ARG A 4 -5.44 -3.68 -15.21
CA ARG A 4 -4.74 -4.69 -14.39
C ARG A 4 -5.58 -5.00 -13.17
N ARG A 5 -5.94 -6.28 -13.01
CA ARG A 5 -6.57 -6.81 -11.80
C ARG A 5 -5.54 -7.57 -10.99
N MET A 6 -5.33 -7.17 -9.74
CA MET A 6 -4.44 -7.82 -8.79
C MET A 6 -5.27 -8.66 -7.83
N PHE A 7 -4.70 -9.77 -7.35
CA PHE A 7 -5.29 -10.60 -6.30
C PHE A 7 -4.32 -10.68 -5.12
N SER A 8 -4.87 -10.62 -3.91
CA SER A 8 -4.10 -10.75 -2.69
C SER A 8 -3.92 -12.21 -2.36
N LYS A 9 -2.66 -12.67 -2.29
CA LYS A 9 -2.28 -14.02 -1.88
C LYS A 9 -2.89 -14.42 -0.54
N GLN A 10 -3.02 -13.48 0.39
CA GLN A 10 -3.60 -13.75 1.71
C GLN A 10 -5.05 -14.24 1.65
N ILE A 11 -5.79 -13.89 0.59
CA ILE A 11 -7.19 -14.29 0.42
C ILE A 11 -7.28 -15.56 -0.43
N ILE A 12 -6.53 -15.61 -1.55
CA ILE A 12 -6.58 -16.75 -2.48
C ILE A 12 -5.89 -18.00 -1.93
N ASP A 13 -4.86 -17.83 -1.09
CA ASP A 13 -4.15 -18.93 -0.45
C ASP A 13 -4.71 -19.22 0.96
N SER A 14 -5.87 -18.65 1.31
CA SER A 14 -6.52 -18.94 2.59
C SER A 14 -7.23 -20.28 2.55
N ASP A 15 -7.17 -21.04 3.64
CA ASP A 15 -7.82 -22.35 3.76
C ASP A 15 -9.32 -22.25 3.43
N PHE A 16 -10.00 -21.20 3.91
CA PHE A 16 -11.41 -20.94 3.62
C PHE A 16 -11.73 -20.80 2.11
N PHE A 17 -10.81 -20.27 1.32
CA PHE A 17 -10.98 -20.13 -0.13
C PHE A 17 -10.60 -21.41 -0.86
N LEU A 18 -9.55 -22.10 -0.42
CA LEU A 18 -9.10 -23.37 -1.00
C LEU A 18 -10.09 -24.51 -0.74
N ASP A 19 -10.85 -24.45 0.35
CA ASP A 19 -11.94 -25.37 0.67
C ASP A 19 -13.15 -25.24 -0.28
N LEU A 20 -13.22 -24.19 -1.10
CA LEU A 20 -14.29 -24.02 -2.09
C LEU A 20 -14.12 -24.97 -3.28
N PRO A 21 -15.22 -25.42 -3.92
CA PRO A 21 -15.14 -26.12 -5.19
C PRO A 21 -14.37 -25.33 -6.25
N LEU A 22 -13.62 -26.02 -7.11
CA LEU A 22 -12.84 -25.38 -8.17
C LEU A 22 -13.71 -24.53 -9.11
N SER A 23 -14.96 -24.94 -9.34
CA SER A 23 -15.97 -24.18 -10.09
C SER A 23 -16.31 -22.85 -9.42
N ALA A 24 -16.51 -22.83 -8.09
CA ALA A 24 -16.75 -21.62 -7.32
C ALA A 24 -15.53 -20.70 -7.27
N GLN A 25 -14.32 -21.26 -7.12
CA GLN A 25 -13.07 -20.48 -7.17
C GLN A 25 -12.90 -19.82 -8.55
N ALA A 26 -13.12 -20.57 -9.64
CA ALA A 26 -13.05 -20.04 -11.00
C ALA A 26 -14.10 -18.94 -11.23
N LEU A 27 -15.33 -19.15 -10.75
CA LEU A 27 -16.39 -18.15 -10.82
C LEU A 27 -15.98 -16.84 -10.13
N TYR A 28 -15.43 -16.91 -8.92
CA TYR A 28 -14.95 -15.75 -8.18
C TYR A 28 -13.86 -14.97 -8.95
N PHE A 29 -12.87 -15.67 -9.52
CA PHE A 29 -11.81 -15.03 -10.30
C PHE A 29 -12.36 -14.33 -11.55
N HIS A 30 -13.26 -14.99 -12.28
CA HIS A 30 -13.82 -14.42 -13.50
C HIS A 30 -14.79 -13.27 -13.26
N LEU A 31 -15.51 -13.27 -12.15
CA LEU A 31 -16.26 -12.11 -11.67
C LEU A 31 -15.32 -10.96 -11.39
N SER A 32 -14.22 -11.22 -10.67
CA SER A 32 -13.21 -10.22 -10.33
C SER A 32 -12.47 -9.65 -11.54
N MET A 33 -12.28 -10.44 -12.60
CA MET A 33 -11.68 -9.95 -13.84
C MET A 33 -12.58 -8.96 -14.59
N ARG A 34 -13.90 -9.07 -14.42
CA ARG A 34 -14.92 -8.32 -15.18
C ARG A 34 -15.64 -7.28 -14.34
N ALA A 35 -15.26 -7.13 -13.08
CA ALA A 35 -15.79 -6.12 -12.20
C ALA A 35 -15.19 -4.74 -12.53
N ASP A 36 -15.97 -3.70 -12.26
CA ASP A 36 -15.60 -2.30 -12.42
C ASP A 36 -14.59 -1.87 -11.34
N ASP A 37 -14.08 -0.63 -11.39
CA ASP A 37 -13.03 -0.13 -10.48
C ASP A 37 -13.43 -0.15 -9.00
N GLU A 38 -14.71 -0.24 -8.67
CA GLU A 38 -15.23 -0.41 -7.29
C GLU A 38 -15.59 -1.84 -6.91
N GLY A 39 -15.47 -2.79 -7.85
CA GLY A 39 -15.74 -4.21 -7.63
C GLY A 39 -17.16 -4.65 -7.93
N PHE A 40 -17.94 -3.79 -8.59
CA PHE A 40 -19.31 -4.10 -9.02
C PHE A 40 -19.32 -4.85 -10.34
N VAL A 41 -20.29 -5.75 -10.48
CA VAL A 41 -20.53 -6.56 -11.67
C VAL A 41 -22.00 -6.46 -12.05
N ASN A 42 -22.26 -5.84 -13.20
CA ASN A 42 -23.63 -5.58 -13.69
C ASN A 42 -24.31 -6.82 -14.29
N SER A 43 -23.57 -7.89 -14.57
CA SER A 43 -24.12 -9.08 -15.26
C SER A 43 -23.55 -10.41 -14.72
N PRO A 44 -23.80 -10.73 -13.45
CA PRO A 44 -23.27 -11.95 -12.81
C PRO A 44 -23.74 -13.24 -13.49
N LYS A 45 -25.04 -13.34 -13.82
CA LYS A 45 -25.64 -14.52 -14.49
C LYS A 45 -25.02 -14.80 -15.86
N ARG A 46 -24.61 -13.76 -16.59
CA ARG A 46 -23.91 -13.91 -17.88
C ARG A 46 -22.54 -14.54 -17.69
N ILE A 47 -21.80 -14.11 -16.67
CA ILE A 47 -20.45 -14.60 -16.37
C ILE A 47 -20.52 -16.04 -15.86
N GLN A 48 -21.50 -16.35 -15.00
CA GLN A 48 -21.76 -17.71 -14.54
C GLN A 48 -22.01 -18.68 -15.71
N ARG A 49 -22.89 -18.32 -16.65
CA ARG A 49 -23.13 -19.12 -17.87
C ARG A 49 -21.89 -19.27 -18.75
N LEU A 50 -21.08 -18.21 -18.86
CA LEU A 50 -19.86 -18.24 -19.66
C LEU A 50 -18.84 -19.28 -19.15
N ILE A 51 -18.76 -19.44 -17.82
CA ILE A 51 -17.83 -20.36 -17.16
C ILE A 51 -18.42 -21.77 -17.06
N GLY A 52 -19.76 -21.87 -17.10
CA GLY A 52 -20.46 -23.12 -16.82
C GLY A 52 -20.49 -23.45 -15.33
N ALA A 53 -20.41 -22.45 -14.46
CA ALA A 53 -20.52 -22.65 -13.01
C ALA A 53 -21.97 -22.94 -12.61
N SER A 54 -22.16 -23.79 -11.60
CA SER A 54 -23.49 -24.15 -11.11
C SER A 54 -24.14 -22.98 -10.35
N GLU A 55 -25.46 -23.02 -10.17
CA GLU A 55 -26.15 -22.05 -9.30
C GLU A 55 -25.72 -22.21 -7.84
N ASP A 56 -25.38 -23.43 -7.42
CA ASP A 56 -24.94 -23.72 -6.06
C ASP A 56 -23.55 -23.14 -5.77
N ASP A 57 -22.65 -23.10 -6.76
CA ASP A 57 -21.37 -22.38 -6.64
C ASP A 57 -21.60 -20.88 -6.39
N PHE A 58 -22.59 -20.29 -7.07
CA PHE A 58 -22.95 -18.88 -6.90
C PHE A 58 -23.51 -18.62 -5.50
N ARG A 59 -24.47 -19.43 -5.05
CA ARG A 59 -25.02 -19.36 -3.69
C ARG A 59 -23.96 -19.61 -2.62
N LEU A 60 -22.99 -20.48 -2.87
CA LEU A 60 -21.91 -20.75 -1.94
C LEU A 60 -21.01 -19.52 -1.75
N LEU A 61 -20.69 -18.81 -2.83
CA LEU A 61 -19.93 -17.56 -2.75
C LEU A 61 -20.69 -16.47 -1.98
N GLU A 62 -22.01 -16.40 -2.14
CA GLU A 62 -22.89 -15.50 -1.39
C GLU A 62 -22.93 -15.86 0.10
N LEU A 63 -23.16 -17.14 0.43
CA LEU A 63 -23.24 -17.64 1.80
C LEU A 63 -21.92 -17.45 2.56
N LYS A 64 -20.79 -17.72 1.89
CA LYS A 64 -19.44 -17.46 2.43
C LYS A 64 -19.05 -15.98 2.37
N ARG A 65 -19.93 -15.11 1.88
CA ARG A 65 -19.78 -13.65 1.77
C ARG A 65 -18.54 -13.23 0.96
N TYR A 66 -18.15 -13.99 -0.06
CA TYR A 66 -17.15 -13.54 -1.03
C TYR A 66 -17.73 -12.52 -2.02
N ILE A 67 -19.02 -12.66 -2.31
CA ILE A 67 -19.82 -11.72 -3.10
C ILE A 67 -21.02 -11.24 -2.27
N LEU A 68 -21.48 -10.02 -2.53
CA LEU A 68 -22.73 -9.48 -2.00
C LEU A 68 -23.65 -9.18 -3.18
N THR A 69 -24.90 -9.62 -3.07
CA THR A 69 -25.95 -9.46 -4.06
C THR A 69 -26.85 -8.29 -3.66
N PHE A 70 -27.40 -7.59 -4.65
CA PHE A 70 -28.40 -6.54 -4.44
C PHE A 70 -29.70 -6.91 -5.17
N ASP A 71 -30.82 -6.34 -4.71
CA ASP A 71 -32.14 -6.53 -5.34
C ASP A 71 -32.17 -6.04 -6.80
N SER A 72 -31.28 -5.11 -7.16
CA SER A 72 -31.08 -4.62 -8.54
C SER A 72 -30.48 -5.68 -9.49
N GLY A 73 -30.02 -6.82 -8.97
CA GLY A 73 -29.37 -7.89 -9.75
C GLY A 73 -27.89 -7.63 -10.03
N VAL A 74 -27.33 -6.54 -9.50
CA VAL A 74 -25.89 -6.26 -9.47
C VAL A 74 -25.26 -7.01 -8.29
N ILE A 75 -23.99 -7.39 -8.43
CA ILE A 75 -23.20 -7.90 -7.30
C ILE A 75 -21.96 -7.05 -7.07
N VAL A 76 -21.45 -7.07 -5.84
CA VAL A 76 -20.14 -6.51 -5.48
C VAL A 76 -19.24 -7.58 -4.89
N ILE A 77 -17.96 -7.52 -5.24
CA ILE A 77 -16.94 -8.40 -4.65
C ILE A 77 -16.51 -7.82 -3.31
N LYS A 78 -16.73 -8.55 -2.22
CA LYS A 78 -16.48 -8.07 -0.85
C LYS A 78 -15.03 -7.62 -0.65
N HIS A 79 -14.08 -8.39 -1.16
CA HIS A 79 -12.65 -8.17 -0.95
C HIS A 79 -12.00 -7.29 -2.03
N TRP A 80 -12.80 -6.60 -2.85
CA TRP A 80 -12.30 -5.86 -4.00
C TRP A 80 -11.19 -4.87 -3.65
N LYS A 81 -11.39 -4.04 -2.61
CA LYS A 81 -10.41 -3.03 -2.19
C LYS A 81 -9.14 -3.64 -1.60
N ILE A 82 -9.20 -4.89 -1.13
CA ILE A 82 -8.03 -5.63 -0.65
C ILE A 82 -7.22 -6.18 -1.82
N HIS A 83 -7.91 -6.63 -2.87
CA HIS A 83 -7.30 -7.11 -4.12
C HIS A 83 -6.72 -5.96 -4.94
N ASN A 84 -7.48 -4.88 -5.10
CA ASN A 84 -7.21 -3.78 -6.01
C ASN A 84 -7.23 -2.45 -5.25
N TYR A 85 -6.10 -2.11 -4.62
CA TYR A 85 -5.87 -0.76 -4.13
C TYR A 85 -5.55 0.17 -5.32
N ILE A 86 -6.51 1.02 -5.69
CA ILE A 86 -6.36 2.01 -6.76
C ILE A 86 -6.06 3.38 -6.13
N GLN A 87 -5.03 4.07 -6.62
CA GLN A 87 -4.74 5.45 -6.21
C GLN A 87 -5.83 6.40 -6.70
N LYS A 88 -6.22 7.38 -5.86
CA LYS A 88 -7.34 8.32 -6.12
C LYS A 88 -7.32 8.99 -7.50
N ASP A 89 -6.13 9.24 -8.03
CA ASP A 89 -5.90 9.93 -9.31
C ASP A 89 -6.25 9.08 -10.55
N ARG A 90 -6.52 7.78 -10.38
CA ARG A 90 -6.85 6.84 -11.48
C ARG A 90 -8.22 6.19 -11.34
N PHE A 91 -9.01 6.65 -10.38
CA PHE A 91 -10.29 6.07 -10.01
C PHE A 91 -11.40 6.57 -10.93
N LYS A 92 -12.12 5.66 -11.59
CA LYS A 92 -13.40 5.98 -12.21
C LYS A 92 -14.51 5.52 -11.28
N GLU A 93 -15.40 6.44 -10.95
CA GLU A 93 -16.58 6.15 -10.13
C GLU A 93 -17.49 5.15 -10.85
N THR A 94 -18.02 4.18 -10.11
CA THR A 94 -19.03 3.26 -10.66
C THR A 94 -20.37 3.96 -10.83
N LEU A 95 -21.12 3.48 -11.82
CA LEU A 95 -22.47 3.94 -12.14
C LEU A 95 -23.52 3.55 -11.08
N CYS A 96 -23.21 2.58 -10.21
CA CYS A 96 -24.08 2.05 -9.14
C CYS A 96 -23.96 2.87 -7.85
N VAL A 97 -24.43 4.12 -7.88
CA VAL A 97 -24.30 5.09 -6.77
C VAL A 97 -25.17 4.69 -5.56
N GLU A 98 -26.32 4.06 -5.81
CA GLU A 98 -27.31 3.70 -4.78
C GLU A 98 -26.83 2.54 -3.92
N GLU A 99 -26.32 1.47 -4.53
CA GLU A 99 -25.78 0.30 -3.84
C GLU A 99 -24.53 0.63 -3.04
N LYS A 100 -23.68 1.53 -3.57
CA LYS A 100 -22.49 2.03 -2.87
C LYS A 100 -22.85 2.76 -1.57
N SER A 101 -23.97 3.49 -1.53
CA SER A 101 -24.41 4.20 -0.33
C SER A 101 -24.85 3.26 0.81
N THR A 102 -25.20 2.02 0.47
CA THR A 102 -25.64 0.98 1.42
C THR A 102 -24.47 0.16 1.98
N LEU A 103 -23.25 0.36 1.48
CA LEU A 103 -22.07 -0.38 1.91
C LEU A 103 -21.18 0.46 2.83
N ALA A 104 -20.84 -0.09 4.00
CA ALA A 104 -19.77 0.41 4.85
C ALA A 104 -18.45 -0.35 4.57
N LEU A 105 -17.32 0.24 4.96
CA LEU A 105 -16.03 -0.46 4.95
C LEU A 105 -15.65 -0.88 6.36
N ASP A 106 -15.21 -2.13 6.51
CA ASP A 106 -14.61 -2.62 7.75
C ASP A 106 -13.20 -2.04 7.98
N GLU A 107 -12.67 -2.20 9.20
CA GLU A 107 -11.26 -1.92 9.56
C GLU A 107 -10.25 -2.62 8.62
N LYS A 108 -10.69 -3.65 7.88
CA LYS A 108 -9.89 -4.45 6.93
C LYS A 108 -10.12 -4.12 5.44
N ASN A 109 -10.82 -3.03 5.10
CA ASN A 109 -11.19 -2.66 3.73
C ASN A 109 -12.07 -3.69 2.98
N ALA A 110 -12.81 -4.52 3.71
CA ALA A 110 -13.87 -5.36 3.14
C ALA A 110 -15.19 -4.59 3.16
N TYR A 111 -16.04 -4.78 2.15
CA TYR A 111 -17.40 -4.24 2.18
C TYR A 111 -18.27 -4.97 3.21
N ILE A 112 -19.06 -4.22 3.98
CA ILE A 112 -20.08 -4.70 4.91
C ILE A 112 -21.41 -4.06 4.52
N GLU A 113 -22.48 -4.84 4.57
CA GLU A 113 -23.86 -4.38 4.43
C GLU A 113 -24.23 -3.49 5.63
N ALA A 114 -24.52 -2.20 5.41
CA ALA A 114 -24.95 -1.31 6.48
C ALA A 114 -26.41 -1.62 6.82
N GLU A 115 -26.65 -2.34 7.91
CA GLU A 115 -28.00 -2.52 8.44
C GLU A 115 -28.61 -1.14 8.72
N LYS A 116 -29.77 -0.87 8.11
CA LYS A 116 -30.59 0.33 8.34
C LYS A 116 -31.03 0.37 9.81
N VAL A 117 -30.26 1.02 10.67
CA VAL A 117 -30.73 1.49 11.97
C VAL A 117 -31.52 2.80 11.72
N PRO A 118 -32.72 2.97 12.29
CA PRO A 118 -33.56 4.14 12.02
C PRO A 118 -32.82 5.43 12.40
N CYS A 119 -32.82 6.34 11.45
CA CYS A 119 -32.43 7.73 11.55
C CYS A 119 -32.92 8.39 12.85
N ILE A 120 -31.99 8.88 13.66
CA ILE A 120 -32.24 10.08 14.46
C ILE A 120 -31.75 11.24 13.60
N GLN A 121 -32.71 11.92 12.97
CA GLN A 121 -32.46 13.25 12.46
C GLN A 121 -32.20 14.17 13.65
N ASP A 122 -31.19 15.03 13.55
CA ASP A 122 -31.30 16.36 14.14
C ASP A 122 -30.56 17.39 13.27
N VAL A 123 -31.38 18.08 12.48
CA VAL A 123 -31.44 19.54 12.28
C VAL A 123 -30.15 20.29 11.90
N SER A 124 -30.17 20.76 10.65
CA SER A 124 -29.60 22.00 10.07
C SER A 124 -28.36 22.64 10.70
N ASN A 125 -27.35 22.92 9.87
CA ASN A 125 -27.04 24.33 9.58
C ASN A 125 -26.26 24.52 8.28
N MET A 126 -26.63 25.60 7.60
CA MET A 126 -26.25 26.04 6.27
C MET A 126 -24.78 26.50 6.18
N ASP A 127 -24.27 26.50 4.95
CA ASP A 127 -22.98 27.01 4.48
C ASP A 127 -22.38 28.19 5.27
N THR A 128 -21.06 28.16 5.51
CA THR A 128 -20.19 29.32 5.25
C THR A 128 -18.73 28.91 5.04
N GLN A 129 -18.08 29.59 4.10
CA GLN A 129 -16.64 29.53 3.81
C GLN A 129 -15.76 30.24 4.87
N TYR A 130 -14.44 30.04 4.72
CA TYR A 130 -13.29 30.79 5.26
C TYR A 130 -12.79 30.51 6.71
N SER A 131 -11.62 29.83 6.74
CA SER A 131 -10.36 30.15 7.43
C SER A 131 -10.30 30.77 8.86
N ILE A 132 -9.43 30.15 9.69
CA ILE A 132 -8.51 30.72 10.71
C ILE A 132 -8.91 30.63 12.22
N VAL A 133 -8.14 29.76 12.91
CA VAL A 133 -7.45 29.89 14.23
C VAL A 133 -8.18 29.67 15.57
N LYS A 134 -7.62 28.69 16.30
CA LYS A 134 -7.42 28.48 17.76
C LYS A 134 -8.41 29.13 18.76
N ASN A 135 -9.05 28.30 19.58
CA ASN A 135 -8.56 27.98 20.93
C ASN A 135 -9.32 26.81 21.58
N SER A 136 -8.59 26.13 22.45
CA SER A 136 -8.87 24.93 23.24
C SER A 136 -10.03 25.02 24.25
N ILE A 137 -10.73 23.90 24.51
CA ILE A 137 -10.75 23.13 25.79
C ILE A 137 -11.87 22.04 25.76
N VAL A 138 -11.51 20.77 25.50
CA VAL A 138 -11.54 19.56 26.37
C VAL A 138 -12.93 19.05 26.87
N LYS A 139 -13.34 17.85 26.40
CA LYS A 139 -13.47 16.60 27.21
C LYS A 139 -13.87 15.34 26.40
N ASN A 140 -12.91 14.40 26.35
CA ASN A 140 -12.93 12.92 26.31
C ASN A 140 -14.03 12.13 25.56
N SER A 141 -13.60 11.41 24.51
CA SER A 141 -13.86 9.96 24.33
C SER A 141 -12.94 9.37 23.23
N ILE A 142 -11.97 8.58 23.69
CA ILE A 142 -11.05 7.60 23.05
C ILE A 142 -11.20 7.41 21.52
N VAL A 143 -10.23 7.92 20.75
CA VAL A 143 -10.08 7.78 19.30
C VAL A 143 -8.80 7.00 19.00
N LYS A 144 -8.86 5.93 18.19
CA LYS A 144 -7.66 5.24 17.66
C LYS A 144 -6.89 6.20 16.75
N GLU A 145 -5.63 6.51 17.08
CA GLU A 145 -4.84 7.56 16.39
C GLU A 145 -4.59 7.25 14.89
N PRO A 146 -4.76 8.24 14.00
CA PRO A 146 -4.34 8.13 12.61
C PRO A 146 -2.81 8.05 12.50
N GLN A 147 -2.32 7.14 11.65
CA GLN A 147 -0.89 6.99 11.35
C GLN A 147 -0.26 8.35 11.00
N LYS A 148 0.66 8.82 11.85
CA LYS A 148 1.31 10.13 11.73
C LYS A 148 2.05 10.21 10.39
N ARG A 149 1.56 11.07 9.49
CA ARG A 149 2.32 11.48 8.30
C ARG A 149 3.62 12.09 8.80
N PHE A 150 4.75 11.74 8.18
CA PHE A 150 6.05 12.29 8.56
C PHE A 150 6.02 13.81 8.45
N THR A 151 6.12 14.49 9.60
CA THR A 151 6.31 15.93 9.69
C THR A 151 7.79 16.20 9.87
N PRO A 152 8.44 16.96 8.95
CA PRO A 152 9.78 17.46 9.17
C PRO A 152 9.90 18.12 10.55
N PRO A 153 10.90 17.76 11.37
CA PRO A 153 11.14 18.41 12.65
C PRO A 153 11.56 19.86 12.47
N THR A 154 11.28 20.65 13.49
CA THR A 154 11.83 22.01 13.60
C THR A 154 13.27 21.97 14.12
N LEU A 155 14.01 23.04 13.86
CA LEU A 155 15.38 23.20 14.33
C LEU A 155 15.49 23.12 15.86
N GLU A 156 14.49 23.63 16.58
CA GLU A 156 14.42 23.56 18.04
C GLU A 156 14.21 22.11 18.53
N GLU A 157 13.36 21.33 17.87
CA GLU A 157 13.14 19.92 18.20
C GLU A 157 14.41 19.08 18.02
N VAL A 158 15.17 19.33 16.94
CA VAL A 158 16.46 18.64 16.71
C VAL A 158 17.51 19.07 17.73
N LYS A 159 17.60 20.38 18.05
CA LYS A 159 18.51 20.89 19.09
C LYS A 159 18.21 20.27 20.46
N ALA A 160 16.95 20.27 20.88
CA ALA A 160 16.53 19.67 22.14
C ALA A 160 16.87 18.18 22.20
N TYR A 161 16.63 17.45 21.11
CA TYR A 161 16.92 16.01 21.05
C TYR A 161 18.43 15.70 21.04
N CYS A 162 19.26 16.53 20.40
CA CYS A 162 20.71 16.40 20.46
C CYS A 162 21.26 16.71 21.87
N GLN A 163 20.69 17.72 22.55
CA GLN A 163 21.07 18.09 23.92
C GLN A 163 20.67 17.02 24.95
N GLU A 164 19.44 16.51 24.88
CA GLU A 164 18.92 15.44 25.76
C GLU A 164 19.80 14.19 25.72
N ARG A 165 20.39 13.91 24.54
CA ARG A 165 21.23 12.74 24.29
C ARG A 165 22.72 12.99 24.50
N ASN A 166 23.12 14.24 24.81
CA ASN A 166 24.51 14.69 24.88
C ASN A 166 25.33 14.37 23.60
N ASN A 167 24.71 14.61 22.43
CA ASN A 167 25.28 14.30 21.13
C ASN A 167 25.99 15.52 20.49
N SER A 168 27.07 15.31 19.76
CA SER A 168 27.87 16.34 19.09
C SER A 168 27.41 16.69 17.66
N VAL A 169 26.17 16.34 17.29
CA VAL A 169 25.62 16.61 15.96
C VAL A 169 25.14 18.06 15.86
N ASP A 170 25.64 18.77 14.85
CA ASP A 170 25.15 20.11 14.47
C ASP A 170 23.73 20.01 13.89
N ALA A 171 22.76 20.50 14.67
CA ALA A 171 21.34 20.46 14.32
C ALA A 171 21.00 21.29 13.07
N GLU A 172 21.70 22.40 12.84
CA GLU A 172 21.43 23.27 11.68
C GLU A 172 21.90 22.60 10.40
N ARG A 173 23.09 22.00 10.43
CA ARG A 173 23.62 21.20 9.33
C ARG A 173 22.73 19.99 9.02
N PHE A 174 22.19 19.32 10.04
CA PHE A 174 21.26 18.19 9.88
C PHE A 174 19.96 18.62 9.16
N ILE A 175 19.32 19.70 9.63
CA ILE A 175 18.08 20.23 9.03
C ILE A 175 18.32 20.66 7.58
N ASN A 176 19.40 21.41 7.30
CA ASN A 176 19.69 21.91 5.96
C ASN A 176 19.93 20.77 4.97
N TYR A 177 20.63 19.71 5.40
CA TYR A 177 20.87 18.53 4.57
C TYR A 177 19.57 17.83 4.18
N TYR A 178 18.72 17.50 5.17
CA TYR A 178 17.49 16.77 4.87
C TYR A 178 16.40 17.65 4.24
N THR A 179 16.42 18.96 4.48
CA THR A 179 15.53 19.90 3.79
C THR A 179 15.87 19.98 2.30
N SER A 180 17.14 20.08 1.94
CA SER A 180 17.57 20.10 0.53
C SER A 180 17.38 18.75 -0.18
N ASN A 181 17.49 17.63 0.54
CA ASN A 181 17.27 16.29 0.00
C ASN A 181 15.81 15.81 0.10
N GLY A 182 14.85 16.70 0.38
CA GLY A 182 13.43 16.36 0.44
C GLY A 182 13.06 15.30 1.50
N TRP A 183 13.83 15.24 2.59
CA TRP A 183 13.68 14.28 3.68
C TRP A 183 13.77 12.83 3.21
N GLN A 184 14.78 12.51 2.39
CA GLN A 184 15.03 11.15 1.88
C GLN A 184 16.23 10.48 2.56
N VAL A 185 16.14 9.17 2.74
CA VAL A 185 17.26 8.29 3.14
C VAL A 185 17.38 7.22 2.05
N GLY A 186 18.47 7.27 1.28
CA GLY A 186 18.63 6.43 0.09
C GLY A 186 17.58 6.75 -0.98
N LYS A 187 16.80 5.74 -1.39
CA LYS A 187 15.72 5.88 -2.39
C LYS A 187 14.32 6.08 -1.77
N THR A 188 14.23 6.18 -0.44
CA THR A 188 12.95 6.20 0.30
C THR A 188 12.80 7.45 1.15
N LYS A 189 11.55 7.92 1.36
CA LYS A 189 11.27 9.03 2.28
C LYS A 189 11.54 8.61 3.73
N MET A 190 12.13 9.53 4.50
CA MET A 190 12.45 9.35 5.90
C MET A 190 11.15 9.18 6.71
N LYS A 191 11.14 8.19 7.60
CA LYS A 191 10.01 7.91 8.49
C LYS A 191 10.25 8.38 9.92
N ASP A 192 11.50 8.44 10.34
CA ASP A 192 11.91 8.85 11.68
C ASP A 192 13.23 9.62 11.61
N TRP A 193 13.17 10.92 11.86
CA TRP A 193 14.35 11.79 11.83
C TRP A 193 15.26 11.57 13.05
N LYS A 194 14.73 11.12 14.19
CA LYS A 194 15.52 10.83 15.40
C LYS A 194 16.47 9.66 15.15
N ALA A 195 16.03 8.68 14.36
CA ALA A 195 16.88 7.57 13.91
C ALA A 195 18.02 8.05 12.99
N ALA A 196 17.76 9.03 12.13
CA ALA A 196 18.79 9.62 11.29
C ALA A 196 19.83 10.41 12.10
N VAL A 197 19.42 11.15 13.14
CA VAL A 197 20.34 11.82 14.07
C VAL A 197 21.29 10.82 14.74
N ARG A 198 20.79 9.64 15.17
CA ARG A 198 21.63 8.56 15.73
C ARG A 198 22.63 7.99 14.74
N THR A 199 22.33 8.07 13.44
CA THR A 199 23.24 7.63 12.37
C THR A 199 24.32 8.68 12.12
N TRP A 200 23.94 9.97 12.14
CA TRP A 200 24.85 11.12 12.05
C TRP A 200 25.82 11.22 13.23
N GLU A 201 25.40 10.78 14.41
CA GLU A 201 26.24 10.66 15.62
C GLU A 201 27.40 9.68 15.42
N ARG A 202 27.12 8.51 14.84
CA ARG A 202 28.11 7.43 14.66
C ARG A 202 29.06 7.66 13.49
N SER A 203 28.53 8.31 12.47
CA SER A 203 29.24 8.62 11.24
C SER A 203 29.21 10.13 11.14
N GLY A 204 30.10 10.83 11.84
CA GLY A 204 30.29 12.26 11.60
C GLY A 204 30.42 12.43 10.09
N TYR A 205 29.39 13.03 9.46
CA TYR A 205 29.05 12.78 8.05
C TYR A 205 30.14 13.36 7.15
N ASN A 206 31.23 12.62 7.02
CA ASN A 206 32.25 12.76 6.01
C ASN A 206 31.66 12.10 4.78
N ASN A 207 31.38 12.94 3.80
CA ASN A 207 30.79 12.58 2.52
C ASN A 207 31.83 11.85 1.65
N GLU A 208 32.47 10.81 2.18
CA GLU A 208 33.19 9.85 1.37
C GLU A 208 32.15 8.89 0.82
N GLN A 209 31.72 9.22 -0.40
CA GLN A 209 31.01 8.31 -1.29
C GLN A 209 31.65 6.93 -1.16
N LYS A 210 30.96 5.96 -0.55
CA LYS A 210 31.42 4.57 -0.56
C LYS A 210 31.62 4.20 -2.03
N PRO A 211 32.85 3.93 -2.50
CA PRO A 211 33.03 3.49 -3.87
C PRO A 211 32.28 2.16 -3.99
N ASN A 212 31.42 2.09 -5.00
CA ASN A 212 30.60 0.93 -5.29
C ASN A 212 31.52 -0.18 -5.82
N ASN A 213 32.17 -0.92 -4.90
CA ASN A 213 33.21 -1.93 -5.21
C ASN A 213 32.72 -3.10 -6.08
N LYS A 214 31.43 -3.18 -6.41
CA LYS A 214 30.89 -4.22 -7.29
C LYS A 214 31.41 -4.16 -8.73
N ALA A 215 31.90 -3.01 -9.20
CA ALA A 215 32.52 -2.89 -10.52
C ALA A 215 33.98 -3.37 -10.52
N ASN A 216 34.68 -3.24 -9.40
CA ASN A 216 36.11 -3.57 -9.30
C ASN A 216 36.35 -5.08 -9.14
N ASP A 217 35.47 -5.79 -8.42
CA ASP A 217 35.57 -7.25 -8.25
C ASP A 217 35.45 -7.99 -9.59
N LYS A 218 34.55 -7.53 -10.47
CA LYS A 218 34.33 -8.11 -11.79
C LYS A 218 35.50 -7.87 -12.75
N ALA A 219 36.15 -6.71 -12.65
CA ALA A 219 37.34 -6.38 -13.45
C ALA A 219 38.57 -7.20 -12.99
N MET A 220 38.76 -7.35 -11.68
CA MET A 220 39.84 -8.16 -11.11
C MET A 220 39.68 -9.66 -11.42
N GLU A 221 38.45 -10.17 -11.37
CA GLU A 221 38.15 -11.57 -11.72
C GLU A 221 38.42 -11.85 -13.21
N ASN A 222 38.12 -10.90 -14.10
CA ASN A 222 38.38 -11.04 -15.53
C ASN A 222 39.89 -10.95 -15.86
N CYS A 223 40.62 -10.08 -15.17
CA CYS A 223 42.08 -9.95 -15.33
C CYS A 223 42.81 -11.23 -14.86
N ASN A 224 42.39 -11.80 -13.74
CA ASN A 224 42.93 -13.07 -13.23
C ASN A 224 42.60 -14.26 -14.15
N LYS A 225 41.44 -14.25 -14.82
CA LYS A 225 41.12 -15.25 -15.86
C LYS A 225 42.04 -15.13 -17.08
N LEU A 226 42.32 -13.92 -17.54
CA LEU A 226 43.19 -13.69 -18.68
C LEU A 226 44.65 -14.08 -18.38
N LEU A 227 45.18 -13.73 -17.20
CA LEU A 227 46.53 -14.13 -16.77
C LEU A 227 46.69 -15.65 -16.75
N LYS A 228 45.73 -16.40 -16.21
CA LYS A 228 45.74 -17.87 -16.22
C LYS A 228 45.71 -18.45 -17.64
N GLN A 229 45.03 -17.80 -18.58
CA GLN A 229 45.01 -18.24 -19.98
C GLN A 229 46.35 -17.98 -20.68
N PHE A 230 47.01 -16.85 -20.38
CA PHE A 230 48.34 -16.54 -20.90
C PHE A 230 49.42 -17.49 -20.36
N GLU A 231 49.40 -17.80 -19.06
CA GLU A 231 50.32 -18.77 -18.46
C GLU A 231 50.15 -20.18 -19.05
N LYS A 232 48.90 -20.61 -19.26
CA LYS A 232 48.59 -21.92 -19.87
C LYS A 232 49.04 -22.00 -21.34
N LYS A 233 48.96 -20.89 -22.09
CA LYS A 233 49.51 -20.81 -23.46
C LYS A 233 51.04 -20.82 -23.48
N LYS A 234 51.69 -20.23 -22.49
CA LYS A 234 53.17 -20.23 -22.37
C LYS A 234 53.73 -21.63 -22.07
N GLN A 235 52.99 -22.45 -21.31
CA GLN A 235 53.36 -23.84 -21.03
C GLN A 235 53.15 -24.78 -22.23
N ASN A 236 52.18 -24.49 -23.10
CA ASN A 236 51.86 -25.31 -24.27
C ASN A 236 52.61 -24.90 -25.55
N GLY A 237 53.43 -23.85 -25.51
CA GLY A 237 54.15 -23.29 -26.65
C GLY A 237 55.66 -23.53 -26.66
N ILE A 238 56.16 -24.44 -25.81
CA ILE A 238 57.55 -24.90 -25.83
C ILE A 238 57.52 -26.38 -26.22
N ALA A 239 57.45 -26.62 -27.52
CA ALA A 239 57.86 -27.83 -28.22
C ALA A 239 58.27 -27.42 -29.64
#